data_AF-A0A2I0DCT6-F1
#
_entry.id   AF-A0A2I0DCT6-F1
#
_cell.length_a   1.000
_cell.length_b   1.000
_cell.length_c   1.000
_cell.angle_alpha   90.00
_cell.angle_beta   90.00
_cell.angle_gamma   90.00
#
_symmetry.space_group_name_H-M   'P 1'
#
loop_
_entity.id
_entity.type
_entity.pdbx_description
1 polymer ?
#
loop_
_entity_poly.entity_id
_entity_poly.type
_entity_poly.pdbx_seq_one_letter_code
_entity_poly.pdbx_strand_id
1 'polypeptide(L)'
;MKKILNLKVFWYALHTNSRAEKQVHERLQKQGYESFLPLMTTIKQWSDRKKKVVAPLISSFVFLQATPKDLLAVVKTQGVVGVFKAFRQTRHCSRR
;
A
#
# COMPACT_ATOMS: atom_id res chain seq x y z
N MET A 1 9.37 -16.13 -28.35
CA MET A 1 10.41 -15.34 -27.64
C MET A 1 9.80 -14.58 -26.46
N LYS A 2 9.66 -15.22 -25.30
CA LYS A 2 9.33 -14.53 -24.04
C LYS A 2 10.66 -14.28 -23.34
N LYS A 3 11.15 -13.03 -23.33
CA LYS A 3 12.27 -12.68 -22.44
C LYS A 3 11.76 -12.94 -21.03
N ILE A 4 12.25 -14.01 -20.40
CA ILE A 4 12.11 -14.25 -18.97
C ILE A 4 12.97 -13.19 -18.31
N LEU A 5 12.44 -11.98 -18.20
CA LEU A 5 13.07 -10.95 -17.41
C LEU A 5 12.87 -11.38 -15.96
N ASN A 6 13.95 -11.79 -15.30
CA ASN A 6 14.04 -11.89 -13.85
C ASN A 6 13.84 -10.49 -13.25
N LEU A 7 12.63 -9.96 -13.30
CA LEU A 7 12.26 -8.70 -12.69
C LEU A 7 11.98 -9.01 -11.23
N LYS A 8 12.93 -8.60 -10.38
CA LYS A 8 12.80 -8.75 -8.95
C LYS A 8 11.65 -7.87 -8.46
N VAL A 9 10.62 -8.53 -7.96
CA VAL A 9 9.44 -7.91 -7.39
C VAL A 9 9.75 -7.52 -5.94
N PHE A 10 9.27 -6.36 -5.50
CA PHE A 10 9.43 -5.87 -4.14
C PHE A 10 8.10 -5.39 -3.57
N TRP A 11 8.03 -5.37 -2.24
CA TRP A 11 6.95 -4.72 -1.52
C TRP A 11 7.26 -3.24 -1.30
N TYR A 12 6.26 -2.42 -1.61
CA TYR A 12 6.25 -0.98 -1.45
C TYR A 12 5.07 -0.56 -0.57
N ALA A 13 5.27 0.48 0.22
CA ALA A 13 4.20 1.16 0.92
C ALA A 13 3.83 2.42 0.13
N LEU A 14 2.60 2.48 -0.37
CA LEU A 14 2.04 3.64 -1.04
C LEU A 14 1.40 4.54 0.01
N HIS A 15 1.81 5.81 0.04
CA HIS A 15 1.11 6.82 0.80
C HIS A 15 -0.02 7.39 -0.05
N THR A 16 -1.23 7.36 0.48
CA THR A 16 -2.45 7.81 -0.20
C THR A 16 -3.04 9.03 0.48
N ASN A 17 -3.87 9.77 -0.26
CA ASN A 17 -4.72 10.79 0.34
C ASN A 17 -5.62 10.19 1.44
N SER A 18 -5.96 11.01 2.44
CA SER A 18 -6.83 10.58 3.53
C SER A 18 -8.15 10.04 2.99
N ARG A 19 -8.58 8.85 3.47
CA ARG A 19 -9.83 8.17 3.08
C ARG A 19 -9.87 7.66 1.63
N ALA A 20 -8.77 7.77 0.89
CA ALA A 20 -8.66 7.28 -0.49
C ALA A 20 -8.14 5.83 -0.57
N GLU A 21 -7.79 5.20 0.56
CA GLU A 21 -7.08 3.92 0.63
C GLU A 21 -7.82 2.82 -0.15
N LYS A 22 -9.14 2.68 0.08
CA LYS A 22 -9.98 1.68 -0.59
C LYS A 22 -10.06 1.91 -2.10
N GLN A 23 -10.23 3.17 -2.53
CA GLN A 23 -10.32 3.49 -3.95
C GLN A 23 -8.99 3.27 -4.67
N VAL A 24 -7.87 3.61 -4.02
CA VAL A 24 -6.53 3.37 -4.57
C VAL A 24 -6.30 1.87 -4.71
N HIS A 25 -6.63 1.08 -3.67
CA HIS A 25 -6.53 -0.39 -3.72
C HIS A 25 -7.32 -0.99 -4.89
N GLU A 26 -8.59 -0.59 -5.07
CA GLU A 26 -9.41 -1.05 -6.19
C GLU A 26 -8.85 -0.63 -7.57
N ARG A 27 -8.33 0.61 -7.70
CA ARG A 27 -7.71 1.08 -8.94
C ARG A 27 -6.47 0.27 -9.30
N LEU A 28 -5.63 -0.05 -8.31
CA LEU A 28 -4.43 -0.86 -8.50
C LEU A 28 -4.80 -2.29 -8.93
N GLN A 29 -5.80 -2.90 -8.29
CA GLN A 29 -6.31 -4.21 -8.70
C GLN A 29 -6.86 -4.19 -10.13
N LYS A 30 -7.60 -3.15 -10.52
CA LYS A 30 -8.10 -2.97 -11.90
C LYS A 30 -6.99 -2.80 -12.93
N GLN A 31 -5.85 -2.21 -12.54
CA GLN A 31 -4.65 -2.11 -13.36
C GLN A 31 -3.85 -3.43 -13.43
N GLY A 32 -4.26 -4.47 -12.69
CA GLY A 32 -3.60 -5.77 -12.66
C GLY A 32 -2.46 -5.89 -11.64
N TYR A 33 -2.34 -4.93 -10.72
CA TYR A 33 -1.34 -4.99 -9.66
C TYR A 33 -1.83 -5.73 -8.42
N GLU A 34 -0.94 -6.48 -7.80
CA GLU A 34 -1.19 -7.09 -6.49
C GLU A 34 -0.98 -6.05 -5.39
N SER A 35 -2.06 -5.71 -4.68
CA SER A 35 -2.03 -4.76 -3.57
C SER A 35 -2.75 -5.32 -2.36
N PHE A 36 -2.36 -4.84 -1.18
CA PHE A 36 -2.86 -5.26 0.11
C PHE A 36 -3.24 -4.04 0.94
N LEU A 37 -4.49 -4.00 1.42
CA LEU A 37 -5.01 -2.97 2.31
C LEU A 37 -5.49 -3.65 3.59
N PRO A 38 -4.74 -3.57 4.71
CA PRO A 38 -5.19 -4.16 5.96
C PRO A 38 -6.36 -3.36 6.52
N LEU A 39 -7.53 -4.00 6.63
CA LEU A 39 -8.75 -3.41 7.18
C LEU A 39 -9.06 -4.03 8.54
N MET A 40 -9.45 -3.20 9.50
CA MET A 40 -9.96 -3.62 10.80
C MET A 40 -11.41 -3.16 10.98
N THR A 41 -12.18 -3.88 11.79
CA THR A 41 -13.49 -3.42 12.26
C THR A 41 -13.31 -2.77 13.62
N THR A 42 -13.71 -1.51 13.75
CA THR A 42 -13.65 -0.75 15.01
C THR A 42 -15.04 -0.21 15.35
N ILE A 43 -15.33 -0.01 16.64
CA ILE A 43 -16.57 0.63 17.08
C ILE A 43 -16.28 2.13 17.25
N LYS A 44 -16.91 2.97 16.42
CA LYS A 44 -16.90 4.42 16.63
C LYS A 44 -18.14 4.83 17.40
N GLN A 45 -17.94 5.55 18.50
CA GLN A 45 -18.99 6.25 19.20
C GLN A 45 -19.17 7.64 18.59
N TRP A 46 -20.39 7.94 18.17
CA TRP A 46 -20.87 9.29 17.90
C TRP A 46 -21.72 9.77 19.08
N SER A 47 -21.95 11.08 19.15
CA SER A 47 -22.67 11.72 20.26
C SER A 47 -23.98 11.02 20.61
N ASP A 48 -24.67 10.48 19.59
CA ASP A 48 -25.97 9.82 19.73
C ASP A 48 -25.91 8.27 19.61
N ARG A 49 -24.87 7.69 19.00
CA ARG A 49 -24.86 6.22 18.70
C ARG A 49 -23.48 5.60 18.58
N LYS A 50 -23.36 4.32 18.94
CA LYS A 50 -22.18 3.47 18.64
C LYS A 50 -22.41 2.70 17.34
N LYS A 51 -21.47 2.77 16.39
CA LYS A 51 -21.54 2.03 15.12
C LYS A 51 -20.24 1.30 14.83
N LYS A 52 -20.35 0.05 14.38
CA LYS A 52 -19.22 -0.71 13.81
C LYS A 52 -18.85 -0.11 12.45
N VAL A 53 -17.60 0.29 12.28
CA VAL A 53 -17.05 0.86 11.05
C VAL A 53 -15.82 0.07 10.63
N VAL A 54 -15.67 -0.12 9.32
CA VAL A 54 -14.46 -0.72 8.75
C VAL A 54 -13.48 0.39 8.41
N ALA A 55 -12.33 0.39 9.07
CA ALA A 55 -11.27 1.38 8.89
C ALA A 55 -9.95 0.68 8.56
N PRO A 56 -9.03 1.35 7.85
CA PRO A 56 -7.70 0.80 7.62
C PRO A 56 -6.95 0.62 8.95
N LEU A 57 -6.22 -0.48 9.07
CA LEU A 57 -5.35 -0.76 10.22
C LEU A 57 -4.23 0.28 10.31
N ILE A 58 -3.72 0.68 9.15
CA ILE A 58 -2.70 1.72 8.98
C ILE A 58 -3.31 2.76 8.05
N SER A 59 -3.62 3.94 8.59
CA SER A 59 -4.25 5.03 7.85
C SER A 59 -3.36 5.57 6.75
N SER A 60 -3.93 5.98 5.61
CA SER A 60 -3.21 6.57 4.47
C SER A 60 -2.17 5.67 3.82
N PHE A 61 -2.19 4.36 4.06
CA PHE A 61 -1.25 3.42 3.45
C PHE A 61 -1.94 2.27 2.73
N VAL A 62 -1.41 1.95 1.55
CA VAL A 62 -1.73 0.73 0.77
C VAL A 62 -0.41 0.04 0.45
N PHE A 63 -0.32 -1.27 0.66
CA PHE A 63 0.87 -2.02 0.29
C PHE A 63 0.74 -2.54 -1.14
N LEU A 64 1.83 -2.48 -1.90
CA LEU A 64 1.88 -2.87 -3.30
C LEU A 64 3.04 -3.82 -3.51
N GLN A 65 2.78 -4.91 -4.24
CA GLN A 65 3.82 -5.77 -4.78
C GLN A 65 4.00 -5.45 -6.27
N ALA A 66 5.17 -4.91 -6.64
CA ALA A 66 5.43 -4.48 -8.02
C ALA A 66 6.92 -4.52 -8.38
N THR A 67 7.23 -4.37 -9.67
CA THR A 67 8.62 -4.18 -10.11
C THR A 67 9.01 -2.71 -10.07
N PRO A 68 10.31 -2.37 -9.99
CA PRO A 68 10.75 -0.97 -10.01
C PRO A 68 10.29 -0.18 -11.25
N LYS A 69 10.05 -0.87 -12.37
CA LYS A 69 9.59 -0.26 -13.63
C LYS A 69 8.13 0.22 -13.54
N ASP A 70 7.32 -0.46 -12.73
CA ASP A 70 5.90 -0.19 -12.57
C ASP A 70 5.63 1.03 -11.67
N LEU A 71 6.62 1.43 -10.86
CA LEU A 71 6.46 2.50 -9.86
C LEU A 71 6.01 3.82 -10.48
N LEU A 72 6.50 4.17 -11.67
CA LEU A 72 6.10 5.39 -12.36
C LEU A 72 4.63 5.37 -12.77
N ALA A 73 4.09 4.21 -13.16
CA ALA A 73 2.68 4.06 -13.49
C ALA A 73 1.81 4.12 -12.23
N VAL A 74 2.27 3.48 -11.15
CA VAL A 74 1.59 3.47 -9.85
C VAL A 74 1.48 4.87 -9.26
N VAL A 75 2.56 5.66 -9.26
CA VAL A 75 2.57 7.04 -8.73
C VAL A 75 1.58 7.94 -9.46
N LYS A 76 1.33 7.69 -10.75
CA LYS A 76 0.32 8.44 -11.54
C LYS A 76 -1.12 8.07 -11.21
N THR A 77 -1.35 7.03 -10.41
CA THR A 77 -2.70 6.60 -10.05
C THR A 77 -3.34 7.63 -9.10
N GLN A 78 -4.57 8.03 -9.43
CA GLN A 78 -5.29 9.04 -8.66
C GLN A 78 -5.43 8.66 -7.18
N GLY A 79 -4.95 9.54 -6.30
CA GLY A 79 -4.99 9.38 -4.86
C GLY A 79 -3.70 8.85 -4.24
N VAL A 80 -2.70 8.47 -5.04
CA VAL A 80 -1.34 8.17 -4.57
C VAL A 80 -0.56 9.47 -4.43
N VAL A 81 0.09 9.66 -3.29
CA VAL A 81 0.92 10.83 -2.97
C VAL A 81 2.40 10.48 -3.10
N GLY A 82 2.79 9.27 -2.69
CA GLY A 82 4.19 8.85 -2.72
C GLY A 82 4.37 7.36 -2.50
N VAL A 83 5.60 6.88 -2.73
CA VAL A 83 5.96 5.46 -2.61
C VAL A 83 7.22 5.31 -1.78
N PHE A 84 7.14 4.42 -0.78
CA PHE A 84 8.25 4.07 0.09
C PHE A 84 8.64 2.61 -0.16
N LYS A 85 9.93 2.36 -0.41
CA LYS A 85 10.45 1.00 -0.50
C LYS A 85 10.69 0.46 0.91
N ALA A 86 10.23 -0.77 1.19
CA ALA A 86 10.53 -1.42 2.45
C ALA A 86 12.05 -1.55 2.62
N PHE A 87 12.61 -0.84 3.62
CA PHE A 87 14.04 -0.87 3.89
C PHE A 87 14.39 -2.20 4.56
N ARG A 88 15.20 -3.04 3.90
CA ARG A 88 15.87 -4.15 4.57
C ARG A 88 16.95 -3.56 5.46
N GLN A 89 16.65 -3.37 6.73
CA GLN A 89 17.67 -2.99 7.69
C GLN A 89 18.52 -4.24 7.98
N THR A 90 19.60 -4.42 7.22
CA THR A 90 20.69 -5.29 7.65
C THR A 90 21.34 -4.59 8.84
N ARG A 91 20.86 -4.90 10.05
CA ARG A 91 21.56 -4.52 11.27
C ARG A 91 22.85 -5.31 11.30
N HIS A 92 23.92 -4.78 10.71
CA HIS A 92 25.25 -5.13 11.18
C HIS A 92 25.41 -4.41 12.52
N CYS A 93 24.96 -5.07 13.58
CA CYS A 93 25.25 -4.66 14.94
C CYS A 93 26.72 -5.05 15.18
N SER A 94 27.66 -4.21 14.75
CA SER A 94 29.03 -4.30 15.25
C SER A 94 29.00 -3.89 16.72
N ARG A 95 28.84 -4.89 17.58
CA ARG A 95 29.22 -4.77 18.98
C ARG A 95 30.75 -4.62 19.01
N ARG A 96 31.17 -3.48 19.57
CA ARG A 96 32.52 -3.02 19.92
C ARG A 96 33.20 -2.12 18.90
#